data_AF-A0A943B197-F1
#
_entry.id   AF-A0A943B197-F1
#
_cell.length_a   1.000
_cell.length_b   1.000
_cell.length_c   1.000
_cell.angle_alpha   90.00
_cell.angle_beta   90.00
_cell.angle_gamma   90.00
#
_symmetry.space_group_name_H-M   'P 1'
#
loop_
_entity.id
_entity.type
_entity.pdbx_description
1 polymer ?
#
loop_
_entity_poly.entity_id
_entity_poly.type
_entity_poly.pdbx_seq_one_letter_code
_entity_poly.pdbx_strand_id
1 'polypeptide(L)'
;MDILVAKTIVLAASAVGAGCAMIAGLGPGIGEGYAAGKAVEAVARQPEAKSNIISTMILGQAVSESTGIYSLVIAMILLYANPFMSILEKAAELVK
;
A
#
# COMPACT_ATOMS: atom_id res chain seq x y z
N MET A 1 -6.36 -26.07 -21.29
CA MET A 1 -5.70 -25.89 -19.98
C MET A 1 -6.75 -26.13 -18.92
N ASP A 2 -6.45 -26.96 -17.92
CA ASP A 2 -7.41 -27.24 -16.84
C ASP A 2 -7.69 -25.98 -15.99
N ILE A 3 -8.93 -25.83 -15.52
CA ILE A 3 -9.37 -24.67 -14.74
C ILE A 3 -8.56 -24.53 -13.45
N LEU A 4 -8.15 -25.66 -12.85
CA LEU A 4 -7.30 -25.67 -11.66
C LEU A 4 -5.91 -25.10 -11.95
N VAL A 5 -5.32 -25.46 -13.11
CA VAL A 5 -4.02 -24.94 -13.54
C VAL A 5 -4.11 -23.43 -13.78
N ALA A 6 -5.17 -22.97 -14.43
CA ALA A 6 -5.38 -21.54 -14.69
C ALA A 6 -5.57 -20.73 -13.39
N LYS A 7 -6.36 -21.24 -12.43
CA LYS A 7 -6.52 -20.63 -11.09
C LYS A 7 -5.19 -20.54 -10.35
N THR A 8 -4.39 -21.61 -10.37
CA THR A 8 -3.08 -21.65 -9.73
C THR A 8 -2.15 -20.56 -10.26
N ILE A 9 -2.06 -20.40 -11.59
CA ILE A 9 -1.20 -19.39 -12.22
C ILE A 9 -1.64 -17.97 -11.83
N VAL A 10 -2.94 -17.69 -11.90
CA VAL A 10 -3.50 -16.37 -11.56
C VAL A 10 -3.24 -16.01 -10.11
N LEU A 11 -3.47 -16.93 -9.18
CA LEU A 11 -3.25 -16.69 -7.75
C LEU A 11 -1.77 -16.53 -7.42
N ALA A 12 -0.89 -17.33 -8.03
CA ALA A 12 0.56 -17.18 -7.85
C ALA A 12 1.05 -15.81 -8.34
N ALA A 13 0.63 -15.38 -9.53
CA ALA A 13 0.97 -14.06 -10.05
C ALA A 13 0.40 -12.92 -9.19
N SER A 14 -0.82 -13.10 -8.65
CA SER A 14 -1.46 -12.12 -7.77
C SER A 14 -0.74 -11.97 -6.43
N ALA A 15 -0.24 -13.08 -5.86
CA ALA A 15 0.57 -13.04 -4.64
C ALA A 15 1.90 -12.30 -4.86
N VAL A 16 2.56 -12.52 -6.00
CA VAL A 16 3.76 -11.76 -6.39
C VAL A 16 3.43 -10.29 -6.58
N GLY A 17 2.33 -9.97 -7.30
CA GLY A 17 1.88 -8.60 -7.51
C GLY A 17 1.56 -7.86 -6.21
N ALA A 18 0.92 -8.53 -5.26
CA ALA A 18 0.64 -7.98 -3.93
C ALA A 18 1.94 -7.65 -3.16
N GLY A 19 2.93 -8.54 -3.18
CA GLY A 19 4.25 -8.28 -2.58
C GLY A 19 4.97 -7.11 -3.24
N CYS A 20 4.97 -7.04 -4.56
CA CYS A 20 5.58 -5.95 -5.32
C CYS A 20 4.91 -4.59 -5.03
N ALA A 21 3.57 -4.54 -4.90
CA ALA A 21 2.87 -3.30 -4.55
C ALA A 21 3.34 -2.74 -3.20
N MET A 22 3.54 -3.60 -2.20
CA MET A 22 3.95 -3.17 -0.85
C MET A 22 5.35 -2.55 -0.77
N ILE A 23 6.18 -2.67 -1.80
CA ILE A 23 7.47 -1.97 -1.90
C ILE A 23 7.27 -0.44 -1.86
N ALA A 24 6.12 0.06 -2.31
CA ALA A 24 5.81 1.49 -2.24
C ALA A 24 5.83 2.05 -0.80
N GLY A 25 5.66 1.20 0.23
CA GLY A 25 5.74 1.60 1.64
C GLY A 25 7.10 2.19 2.06
N LEU A 26 8.15 1.99 1.26
CA LEU A 26 9.44 2.63 1.47
C LEU A 26 9.36 4.16 1.32
N GLY A 27 8.52 4.66 0.42
CA GLY A 27 8.36 6.09 0.16
C GLY A 27 7.88 6.85 1.40
N PRO A 28 6.70 6.50 1.96
CA PRO A 28 6.22 7.08 3.21
C PRO A 28 7.21 6.91 4.35
N GLY A 29 7.75 5.70 4.56
CA GLY A 29 8.69 5.45 5.67
C GLY A 29 9.90 6.39 5.69
N ILE A 30 10.47 6.70 4.52
CA ILE A 30 11.59 7.64 4.40
C ILE A 30 11.10 9.09 4.59
N GLY A 31 10.02 9.49 3.91
CA GLY A 31 9.50 10.85 3.95
C GLY A 31 9.04 11.26 5.35
N GLU A 32 8.32 10.37 6.02
CA GLU A 32 7.85 10.57 7.39
C GLU A 32 8.97 10.58 8.40
N GLY A 33 9.98 9.73 8.23
CA GLY A 33 11.18 9.73 9.06
C GLY A 33 11.94 11.06 8.97
N TYR A 34 12.06 11.62 7.77
CA TYR A 34 12.67 12.94 7.57
C TYR A 34 11.84 14.05 8.22
N ALA A 35 10.51 14.05 8.03
CA ALA A 35 9.62 15.02 8.66
C ALA A 35 9.69 14.96 10.19
N ALA A 36 9.74 13.75 10.76
CA ALA A 36 9.91 13.54 12.19
C ALA A 36 11.26 14.07 12.71
N GLY A 37 12.36 13.81 11.99
CA GLY A 37 13.67 14.35 12.32
C GLY A 37 13.67 15.88 12.36
N LYS A 38 13.03 16.53 11.37
CA LYS A 38 12.87 17.99 11.35
C LYS A 38 11.98 18.54 12.44
N ALA A 39 10.92 17.83 12.81
CA ALA A 39 10.08 18.20 13.94
C ALA A 39 10.87 18.13 15.26
N VAL A 40 11.69 17.10 15.48
CA VAL A 40 12.54 16.98 16.67
C VAL A 40 13.53 18.15 16.75
N GLU A 41 14.24 18.45 15.67
CA GLU A 41 15.14 19.61 15.59
C GLU A 41 14.40 20.93 15.89
N ALA A 42 13.21 21.12 15.34
CA ALA A 42 12.43 22.33 15.52
C ALA A 42 11.92 22.48 16.97
N VAL A 43 11.42 21.41 17.59
CA VAL A 43 10.96 21.41 18.98
C VAL A 43 12.13 21.69 19.94
N ALA A 44 13.32 21.16 19.67
CA ALA A 44 14.50 21.43 20.48
C ALA A 44 14.91 22.92 20.43
N ARG A 45 14.74 23.59 19.29
CA ARG A 45 15.02 25.03 19.12
C ARG A 45 13.91 25.94 19.65
N GLN A 46 12.65 25.52 19.54
CA GLN A 46 11.47 26.29 19.92
C GLN A 46 10.46 25.43 20.69
N PRO A 47 10.72 25.14 21.99
CA PRO A 47 9.84 24.31 22.81
C PRO A 47 8.42 24.89 22.96
N GLU A 48 8.29 26.22 22.94
CA GLU A 48 7.02 26.94 23.03
C GLU A 48 6.10 26.67 21.83
N ALA A 49 6.66 26.33 20.67
CA ALA A 49 5.92 26.04 19.45
C ALA A 49 5.62 24.54 19.26
N LYS A 50 5.94 23.69 20.25
CA LYS A 50 5.85 22.22 20.14
C LYS A 50 4.52 21.71 19.58
N SER A 51 3.40 22.25 20.06
CA SER A 51 2.07 21.81 19.62
C SER A 51 1.84 22.05 18.13
N ASN A 52 2.22 23.23 17.64
CA ASN A 52 2.06 23.60 16.23
C ASN A 52 3.00 22.79 15.33
N ILE A 53 4.24 22.55 15.77
CA ILE A 53 5.23 21.74 15.04
C ILE A 53 4.74 20.32 14.88
N ILE A 54 4.30 19.66 15.96
CA ILE A 54 3.79 18.28 15.89
C ILE A 54 2.52 18.21 15.05
N SER A 55 1.60 19.17 15.19
CA SER A 55 0.37 19.20 14.36
C SER A 55 0.68 19.29 12.87
N THR A 56 1.66 20.13 12.50
CA THR A 56 2.10 20.29 11.10
C THR A 56 2.80 19.03 10.59
N MET A 57 3.64 18.41 11.43
CA MET A 57 4.31 17.14 11.12
C MET A 57 3.28 16.04 10.84
N ILE A 58 2.30 15.84 11.72
CA ILE A 58 1.28 14.81 11.56
C ILE A 58 0.44 15.04 10.30
N LEU A 59 0.09 16.29 9.99
CA LEU A 59 -0.61 16.62 8.74
C LEU A 59 0.23 16.23 7.51
N GLY A 60 1.52 16.55 7.50
CA GLY A 60 2.42 16.19 6.41
C GLY A 60 2.62 14.68 6.27
N GLN A 61 2.79 13.98 7.40
CA GLN A 61 2.91 12.51 7.42
C GLN A 61 1.62 11.85 6.90
N ALA A 62 0.45 12.29 7.35
CA ALA A 62 -0.84 11.75 6.87
C ALA A 62 -1.01 11.86 5.35
N VAL A 63 -0.54 12.96 4.73
CA VAL A 63 -0.55 13.09 3.26
C VAL A 63 0.47 12.16 2.61
N SER A 64 1.68 12.06 3.19
CA SER A 64 2.74 11.17 2.72
C SER A 64 2.32 9.69 2.72
N GLU A 65 1.59 9.24 3.74
CA GLU A 65 1.17 7.85 3.93
C GLU A 65 0.18 7.34 2.86
N SER A 66 -0.50 8.23 2.14
CA SER A 66 -1.54 7.89 1.16
C SER A 66 -1.10 6.85 0.11
N THR A 67 0.16 6.91 -0.35
CA THR A 67 0.70 5.96 -1.33
C THR A 67 0.93 4.56 -0.75
N GLY A 68 1.28 4.48 0.54
CA GLY A 68 1.35 3.23 1.29
C GLY A 68 -0.02 2.58 1.41
N ILE A 69 -1.04 3.39 1.73
CA ILE A 69 -2.43 2.93 1.81
C ILE A 69 -2.96 2.44 0.45
N TYR A 70 -2.68 3.15 -0.65
CA TYR A 70 -3.08 2.68 -1.99
C TYR A 70 -2.48 1.31 -2.31
N SER A 71 -1.22 1.11 -1.98
CA SER A 71 -0.52 -0.15 -2.23
C SER A 71 -1.06 -1.28 -1.35
N LEU A 72 -1.38 -0.98 -0.09
CA LEU A 72 -2.06 -1.90 0.81
C LEU A 72 -3.44 -2.31 0.27
N VAL A 73 -4.23 -1.35 -0.22
CA VAL A 73 -5.55 -1.63 -0.80
C VAL A 73 -5.44 -2.55 -2.00
N ILE A 74 -4.48 -2.31 -2.91
CA ILE A 74 -4.25 -3.18 -4.06
C ILE A 74 -3.81 -4.58 -3.64
N ALA A 75 -2.89 -4.70 -2.69
CA ALA A 75 -2.48 -6.00 -2.16
C ALA A 75 -3.66 -6.77 -1.53
N MET A 76 -4.49 -6.09 -0.73
CA MET A 76 -5.69 -6.67 -0.13
C MET A 76 -6.70 -7.13 -1.20
N ILE A 77 -6.88 -6.36 -2.28
CA ILE A 77 -7.76 -6.75 -3.40
C ILE A 77 -7.21 -8.01 -4.07
N LEU A 78 -5.91 -8.08 -4.36
CA LEU A 78 -5.31 -9.24 -5.02
C LEU A 78 -5.39 -10.53 -4.17
N LEU A 79 -5.35 -10.41 -2.85
CA LEU A 79 -5.40 -11.55 -1.92
C LEU A 79 -6.81 -11.98 -1.54
N TYR A 80 -7.71 -11.03 -1.28
CA TYR A 80 -9.02 -11.32 -0.67
C TYR A 80 -10.22 -11.01 -1.57
N ALA A 81 -10.05 -10.20 -2.62
CA ALA A 81 -11.10 -9.82 -3.54
C ALA A 81 -10.63 -9.89 -5.01
N ASN A 82 -9.92 -10.98 -5.34
CA ASN A 82 -9.18 -11.08 -6.59
C ASN A 82 -10.11 -10.99 -7.81
N PRO A 83 -10.03 -9.92 -8.63
CA PRO A 83 -10.99 -9.69 -9.70
C PRO A 83 -10.83 -10.70 -10.86
N PHE A 84 -9.64 -11.28 -11.02
CA PHE A 84 -9.32 -12.18 -12.11
C PHE A 84 -10.02 -13.55 -11.97
N MET A 85 -10.38 -13.95 -10.75
CA MET A 85 -11.09 -15.21 -10.50
C MET A 85 -12.47 -15.22 -11.17
N SER A 86 -13.22 -14.12 -11.05
CA SER A 86 -14.54 -13.98 -11.65
C SER A 86 -14.50 -14.00 -13.19
N ILE A 87 -13.45 -13.43 -13.77
CA ILE A 87 -13.24 -13.39 -15.23
C ILE A 87 -12.92 -14.80 -15.73
N LEU A 88 -12.07 -15.52 -15.01
CA LEU A 88 -11.68 -16.89 -15.34
C LEU A 88 -12.88 -17.84 -15.34
N GLU A 89 -13.76 -17.71 -14.34
CA GLU A 89 -14.96 -18.55 -14.21
C GLU A 89 -15.95 -18.30 -15.35
N LYS A 90 -16.23 -17.04 -15.68
CA LYS A 90 -17.07 -16.69 -16.85
C LYS A 90 -16.50 -17.19 -18.16
N ALA A 91 -15.18 -17.07 -18.35
CA ALA A 91 -14.52 -17.58 -19.55
C ALA A 91 -14.63 -19.10 -19.64
N ALA A 92 -14.54 -19.82 -18.52
CA ALA A 92 -14.68 -21.27 -18.49
C ALA A 92 -16.10 -21.75 -18.82
N GLU A 93 -17.14 -20.95 -18.54
CA GLU A 93 -18.52 -21.27 -18.92
C GLU A 93 -18.77 -21.15 -20.43
N LEU A 94 -18.16 -20.17 -21.09
CA LEU A 94 -18.33 -19.94 -22.53
C LEU A 94 -17.70 -21.01 -23.43
N VAL A 95 -16.80 -21.83 -22.87
CA VAL A 95 -16.05 -22.87 -23.60
C VAL A 95 -16.56 -24.27 -23.25
N LYS A 96 -17.56 -24.38 -22.38
CA LYS A 96 -18.33 -25.62 -22.13
C LYS A 96 -19.47 -25.73 -23.12
#